data_AF-R4S1I7-F1
#
_entry.id   AF-R4S1I7-F1
#
_cell.length_a   1.000
_cell.length_b   1.000
_cell.length_c   1.000
_cell.angle_alpha   90.00
_cell.angle_beta   90.00
_cell.angle_gamma   90.00
#
_symmetry.space_group_name_H-M   'P 1'
#
loop_
_entity.id
_entity.type
_entity.pdbx_description
1 polymer ?
#
loop_
_entity_poly.entity_id
_entity_poly.type
_entity_poly.pdbx_seq_one_letter_code
_entity_poly.pdbx_strand_id
1 'polypeptide(L)'
;MNHQKTFYRKGIKTAIKFVAEYSPDGKLTKQTQYYSDGKTIYVIQEYDPQTHKRIKETHYYGDGKTKRFVIEYYSDGKLNKSTWFHKDGKTINCIICWNPETAEIIKTINYHLDGTIGEEIIDDKNHTINCYQDDFKTLIYTNEYNPQTGKLTKQTQYNPDGTVFNEIYYNPNGSIKATKKY
;
A
#
# COMPACT_ATOMS: atom_id res chain seq x y z
N MET A 1 3.46 -0.01 -32.78
CA MET A 1 3.35 -1.33 -32.14
C MET A 1 3.99 -1.20 -30.77
N ASN A 2 3.28 -1.48 -29.68
CA ASN A 2 3.91 -1.40 -28.35
C ASN A 2 4.88 -2.57 -28.21
N HIS A 3 6.09 -2.31 -27.70
CA HIS A 3 7.11 -3.33 -27.56
C HIS A 3 7.12 -3.86 -26.12
N GLN A 4 7.30 -5.17 -25.95
CA GLN A 4 7.39 -5.80 -24.64
C GLN A 4 8.74 -6.49 -24.47
N LYS A 5 9.37 -6.31 -23.31
CA LYS A 5 10.63 -7.00 -22.95
C LYS A 5 10.49 -7.68 -21.60
N THR A 6 10.97 -8.92 -21.52
CA THR A 6 11.05 -9.68 -20.26
C THR A 6 12.49 -9.72 -19.79
N PHE A 7 12.67 -9.53 -18.49
CA PHE A 7 13.98 -9.50 -17.87
C PHE A 7 13.97 -10.33 -16.58
N TYR A 8 15.17 -10.76 -16.17
CA TYR A 8 15.39 -11.51 -14.95
C TYR A 8 16.53 -10.86 -14.17
N ARG A 9 16.27 -10.38 -12.96
CA ARG A 9 17.34 -9.92 -12.05
C ARG A 9 17.83 -11.12 -11.25
N LYS A 10 19.11 -11.49 -11.41
CA LYS A 10 19.76 -12.58 -10.68
C LYS A 10 20.42 -12.00 -9.42
N GLY A 11 19.85 -12.25 -8.24
CA GLY A 11 20.37 -11.74 -6.97
C GLY A 11 19.74 -12.42 -5.75
N ILE A 12 20.50 -13.36 -5.17
CA ILE A 12 20.29 -14.17 -3.96
C ILE A 12 19.01 -15.06 -3.99
N LYS A 13 19.25 -16.36 -4.23
CA LYS A 13 18.34 -17.53 -4.31
C LYS A 13 17.24 -17.56 -5.38
N THR A 14 16.68 -16.45 -5.86
CA THR A 14 15.59 -16.49 -6.88
C THR A 14 15.70 -15.36 -7.92
N ALA A 15 15.38 -15.68 -9.17
CA ALA A 15 15.32 -14.68 -10.24
C ALA A 15 13.99 -13.91 -10.15
N ILE A 16 14.06 -12.59 -10.01
CA ILE A 16 12.86 -11.74 -10.06
C ILE A 16 12.55 -11.45 -11.52
N LYS A 17 11.39 -11.89 -11.98
CA LYS A 17 10.89 -11.62 -13.33
C LYS A 17 10.25 -10.23 -13.36
N PHE A 18 10.54 -9.47 -14.41
CA PHE A 18 9.78 -8.28 -14.75
C PHE A 18 9.48 -8.22 -16.24
N VAL A 19 8.31 -7.67 -16.57
CA VAL A 19 7.83 -7.46 -17.93
C VAL A 19 7.62 -5.96 -18.10
N ALA A 20 8.32 -5.35 -19.06
CA ALA A 20 8.20 -3.93 -19.36
C ALA A 20 7.52 -3.74 -20.72
N GLU A 21 6.57 -2.81 -20.77
CA GLU A 21 5.88 -2.35 -21.99
C GLU A 21 6.39 -0.96 -22.35
N TYR A 22 6.60 -0.75 -23.65
CA TYR A 22 7.10 0.49 -24.20
C TYR A 22 6.15 1.04 -25.26
N SER A 23 6.03 2.36 -25.33
CA SER A 23 5.40 3.08 -26.43
C SER A 23 6.14 2.86 -27.76
N PRO A 24 5.54 3.22 -28.92
CA PRO A 24 6.19 3.05 -30.22
C PRO A 24 7.51 3.81 -30.38
N ASP A 25 7.70 4.92 -29.66
CA ASP A 25 8.94 5.70 -29.59
C ASP A 25 9.94 5.16 -28.54
N GLY A 26 9.66 4.00 -27.95
CA GLY A 26 10.60 3.29 -27.06
C GLY A 26 10.59 3.73 -25.60
N LYS A 27 9.59 4.51 -25.18
CA LYS A 27 9.48 5.02 -23.81
C LYS A 27 8.78 4.01 -22.91
N LEU A 28 9.28 3.80 -21.70
CA LEU A 28 8.64 2.91 -20.73
C LEU A 28 7.26 3.45 -20.34
N THR A 29 6.21 2.66 -20.51
CA THR A 29 4.83 3.03 -20.14
C THR A 29 4.31 2.18 -19.00
N LYS A 30 4.77 0.92 -18.88
CA LYS A 30 4.33 0.01 -17.83
C LYS A 30 5.41 -0.99 -17.46
N GLN A 31 5.46 -1.36 -16.19
CA GLN A 31 6.28 -2.46 -15.70
C GLN A 31 5.47 -3.36 -14.75
N THR A 32 5.48 -4.66 -15.00
CA THR A 32 4.91 -5.67 -14.11
C THR A 32 6.04 -6.46 -13.48
N GLN A 33 6.09 -6.48 -12.15
CA GLN A 33 7.05 -7.26 -11.36
C GLN A 33 6.33 -8.42 -10.70
N TYR A 34 7.01 -9.56 -10.63
CA TYR A 34 6.48 -10.80 -10.10
C TYR A 34 7.20 -11.19 -8.81
N TYR A 35 6.53 -11.96 -7.95
CA TYR A 35 7.17 -12.65 -6.85
C TYR A 35 8.22 -13.65 -7.37
N SER A 36 8.94 -14.27 -6.44
CA SER A 36 10.04 -15.21 -6.73
C SER A 36 9.62 -16.44 -7.53
N ASP A 37 8.32 -16.77 -7.58
CA ASP A 37 7.76 -17.83 -8.41
C ASP A 37 7.69 -17.46 -9.91
N GLY A 38 7.93 -16.20 -10.27
CA GLY A 38 7.90 -15.68 -11.64
C GLY A 38 6.51 -15.68 -12.30
N LYS A 39 5.44 -15.96 -11.54
CA LYS A 39 4.07 -16.11 -12.02
C LYS A 39 3.09 -15.19 -11.32
N THR A 40 3.25 -15.03 -10.01
CA THR A 40 2.36 -14.22 -9.17
C THR A 40 2.78 -12.77 -9.26
N ILE A 41 1.86 -11.89 -9.66
CA ILE A 41 2.13 -10.46 -9.77
C ILE A 41 2.34 -9.89 -8.38
N TYR A 42 3.44 -9.16 -8.19
CA TYR A 42 3.74 -8.43 -6.97
C TYR A 42 3.25 -6.98 -7.09
N VAL A 43 3.67 -6.30 -8.16
CA VAL A 43 3.32 -4.89 -8.41
C VAL A 43 3.24 -4.62 -9.91
N ILE A 44 2.31 -3.74 -10.30
CA ILE A 44 2.26 -3.10 -11.61
C ILE A 44 2.55 -1.62 -11.43
N GLN A 45 3.45 -1.07 -12.25
CA GLN A 45 3.86 0.32 -12.24
C GLN A 45 3.54 0.96 -13.60
N GLU A 46 2.92 2.13 -13.60
CA GLU A 46 2.54 2.88 -14.80
C GLU A 46 3.29 4.21 -14.83
N TYR A 47 3.68 4.64 -16.03
CA TYR A 47 4.57 5.78 -16.24
C TYR A 47 3.93 6.79 -17.19
N ASP A 48 4.13 8.08 -16.90
CA ASP A 48 3.74 9.16 -17.78
C ASP A 48 4.53 9.09 -19.09
N PRO A 49 3.89 9.08 -20.27
CA PRO A 49 4.58 8.94 -21.54
C PRO A 49 5.41 10.17 -21.94
N GLN A 50 5.16 11.34 -21.34
CA GLN A 50 5.90 12.57 -21.59
C GLN A 50 7.05 12.74 -20.60
N THR A 51 6.77 12.63 -19.30
CA THR A 51 7.77 12.88 -18.25
C THR A 51 8.58 11.64 -17.89
N HIS A 52 8.12 10.44 -18.28
CA HIS A 52 8.68 9.14 -17.90
C HIS A 52 8.69 8.85 -16.40
N LYS A 53 8.01 9.68 -15.62
CA LYS A 53 7.91 9.50 -14.18
C LYS A 53 6.78 8.53 -13.88
N ARG A 54 6.92 7.82 -12.78
CA ARG A 54 5.89 6.90 -12.30
C ARG A 54 4.67 7.71 -11.90
N ILE A 55 3.50 7.33 -12.40
CA ILE A 55 2.21 7.98 -12.09
C ILE A 55 1.31 7.10 -11.26
N LYS A 56 1.53 5.77 -11.27
CA LYS A 56 0.72 4.84 -10.51
C LYS A 56 1.44 3.54 -10.17
N GLU A 57 1.10 2.96 -9.03
CA GLU A 57 1.44 1.59 -8.64
C GLU A 57 0.21 0.85 -8.15
N THR A 58 0.09 -0.41 -8.53
CA THR A 58 -0.91 -1.33 -7.97
C THR A 58 -0.18 -2.51 -7.36
N HIS A 59 -0.28 -2.67 -6.04
CA HIS A 59 0.35 -3.74 -5.27
C HIS A 59 -0.67 -4.83 -4.99
N TYR A 60 -0.23 -6.09 -5.08
CA TYR A 60 -1.09 -7.26 -4.93
C TYR A 60 -0.68 -8.11 -3.73
N TYR A 61 -1.65 -8.82 -3.16
CA TYR A 61 -1.37 -9.88 -2.20
C TYR A 61 -0.65 -11.07 -2.87
N GLY A 62 -0.25 -12.06 -2.06
CA GLY A 62 0.48 -13.25 -2.53
C GLY A 62 -0.31 -14.17 -3.49
N ASP A 63 -1.58 -13.87 -3.76
CA ASP A 63 -2.37 -14.53 -4.81
C ASP A 63 -2.17 -13.88 -6.20
N GLY A 64 -1.52 -12.70 -6.26
CA GLY A 64 -1.24 -11.94 -7.47
C GLY A 64 -2.46 -11.37 -8.18
N LYS A 65 -3.63 -11.37 -7.54
CA LYS A 65 -4.91 -10.95 -8.12
C LYS A 65 -5.62 -9.93 -7.24
N THR A 66 -5.59 -10.14 -5.93
CA THR A 66 -6.27 -9.29 -4.96
C THR A 66 -5.41 -8.05 -4.71
N LYS A 67 -5.95 -6.88 -5.02
CA LYS A 67 -5.26 -5.60 -4.77
C LYS A 67 -5.10 -5.41 -3.27
N ARG A 68 -3.90 -5.02 -2.88
CA ARG A 68 -3.58 -4.63 -1.50
C ARG A 68 -3.73 -3.12 -1.33
N PHE A 69 -3.03 -2.37 -2.18
CA PHE A 69 -3.15 -0.91 -2.24
C PHE A 69 -2.73 -0.40 -3.62
N VAL A 70 -3.15 0.83 -3.92
CA VAL A 70 -2.77 1.59 -5.09
C VAL A 70 -2.10 2.88 -4.63
N ILE A 71 -0.99 3.27 -5.24
CA ILE A 71 -0.35 4.58 -5.03
C ILE A 71 -0.49 5.37 -6.32
N GLU A 72 -0.89 6.62 -6.22
CA GLU A 72 -0.96 7.58 -7.32
C GLU A 72 0.03 8.71 -7.06
N TYR A 73 0.65 9.18 -8.13
CA TYR A 73 1.65 10.24 -8.12
C TYR A 73 1.17 11.39 -9.01
N TYR A 74 1.66 12.58 -8.72
CA TYR A 74 1.58 13.70 -9.66
C TYR A 74 2.44 13.41 -10.90
N SER A 75 2.21 14.13 -12.00
CA SER A 75 2.96 13.96 -13.26
C SER A 75 4.46 14.24 -13.11
N ASP A 76 4.85 14.98 -12.07
CA ASP A 76 6.24 15.24 -11.70
C ASP A 76 6.83 14.17 -10.77
N GLY A 77 6.10 13.08 -10.50
CA GLY A 77 6.55 11.92 -9.71
C GLY A 77 6.43 12.10 -8.20
N LYS A 78 5.91 13.21 -7.70
CA LYS A 78 5.64 13.40 -6.26
C LYS A 78 4.46 12.53 -5.81
N LEU A 79 4.50 12.03 -4.57
CA LEU A 79 3.40 11.27 -3.98
C LEU A 79 2.15 12.16 -3.92
N ASN A 80 1.01 11.61 -4.36
CA ASN A 80 -0.28 12.29 -4.29
C ASN A 80 -1.16 11.62 -3.24
N LYS A 81 -1.58 10.38 -3.51
CA LYS A 81 -2.43 9.62 -2.60
C LYS A 81 -2.28 8.12 -2.76
N SER A 82 -2.72 7.37 -1.75
CA SER A 82 -2.89 5.92 -1.85
C SER A 82 -4.27 5.50 -1.43
N THR A 83 -4.72 4.40 -2.00
CA THR A 83 -5.99 3.74 -1.65
C THR A 83 -5.67 2.32 -1.20
N TRP A 84 -6.06 1.99 0.02
CA TRP A 84 -5.87 0.67 0.61
C TRP A 84 -7.17 -0.11 0.57
N PHE A 85 -7.09 -1.40 0.28
CA PHE A 85 -8.25 -2.27 0.14
C PHE A 85 -8.32 -3.28 1.28
N HIS A 86 -9.53 -3.69 1.62
CA HIS A 86 -9.77 -4.87 2.44
C HIS A 86 -9.29 -6.14 1.74
N LYS A 87 -9.36 -7.28 2.44
CA LYS A 87 -8.90 -8.58 1.93
C LYS A 87 -9.64 -9.08 0.69
N ASP A 88 -10.78 -8.48 0.34
CA ASP A 88 -11.49 -8.75 -0.91
C ASP A 88 -10.86 -8.04 -2.14
N GLY A 89 -9.93 -7.10 -1.91
CA GLY A 89 -9.26 -6.32 -2.94
C GLY A 89 -10.15 -5.35 -3.71
N LYS A 90 -11.36 -5.07 -3.21
CA LYS A 90 -12.39 -4.25 -3.85
C LYS A 90 -12.90 -3.14 -2.93
N THR A 91 -13.18 -3.48 -1.69
CA THR A 91 -13.72 -2.54 -0.71
C THR A 91 -12.57 -1.67 -0.19
N ILE A 92 -12.74 -0.35 -0.26
CA ILE A 92 -11.74 0.60 0.22
C ILE A 92 -11.74 0.56 1.74
N ASN A 93 -10.56 0.41 2.32
CA ASN A 93 -10.33 0.52 3.75
C ASN A 93 -9.97 1.96 4.12
N CYS A 94 -8.97 2.54 3.45
CA CYS A 94 -8.62 3.93 3.65
C CYS A 94 -8.03 4.60 2.41
N ILE A 95 -8.04 5.93 2.42
CA ILE A 95 -7.32 6.78 1.48
C ILE A 95 -6.36 7.66 2.27
N ILE A 96 -5.14 7.80 1.78
CA ILE A 96 -4.10 8.62 2.42
C ILE A 96 -3.59 9.61 1.40
N CYS A 97 -3.52 10.88 1.79
CA CYS A 97 -3.04 11.97 0.96
C CYS A 97 -1.73 12.51 1.53
N TRP A 98 -0.80 12.87 0.63
CA TRP A 98 0.49 13.43 0.98
C TRP A 98 0.61 14.88 0.55
N ASN A 99 1.38 15.64 1.31
CA ASN A 99 1.88 16.92 0.86
C ASN A 99 2.89 16.66 -0.28
N PRO A 100 2.72 17.23 -1.48
CA PRO A 100 3.65 17.00 -2.58
C PRO A 100 5.07 17.50 -2.28
N GLU A 101 5.23 18.57 -1.49
CA GLU A 101 6.53 19.18 -1.21
C GLU A 101 7.28 18.49 -0.08
N THR A 102 6.59 18.14 1.02
CA THR A 102 7.25 17.55 2.20
C THR A 102 7.20 16.02 2.21
N ALA A 103 6.34 15.40 1.37
CA ALA A 103 6.00 13.98 1.40
C ALA A 103 5.44 13.49 2.75
N GLU A 104 5.00 14.41 3.61
CA GLU A 104 4.31 14.10 4.85
C GLU A 104 2.84 13.76 4.58
N ILE A 105 2.27 12.88 5.38
CA ILE A 105 0.83 12.61 5.32
C ILE A 105 0.08 13.82 5.87
N ILE A 106 -0.85 14.33 5.07
CA ILE A 106 -1.70 15.47 5.44
C ILE A 106 -3.11 15.01 5.83
N LYS A 107 -3.50 13.81 5.39
CA LYS A 107 -4.84 13.30 5.60
C LYS A 107 -4.91 11.79 5.45
N THR A 108 -5.63 11.14 6.35
CA THR A 108 -6.07 9.75 6.23
C THR A 108 -7.58 9.68 6.40
N ILE A 109 -8.28 9.04 5.47
CA ILE A 109 -9.72 8.84 5.50
C ILE A 109 -9.96 7.34 5.63
N ASN A 110 -10.50 6.89 6.76
CA ASN A 110 -10.91 5.52 6.99
C ASN A 110 -12.37 5.35 6.58
N TYR A 111 -12.68 4.23 5.92
CA TYR A 111 -14.00 3.88 5.44
C TYR A 111 -14.56 2.68 6.19
N HIS A 112 -15.88 2.64 6.33
CA HIS A 112 -16.61 1.44 6.70
C HIS A 112 -16.71 0.47 5.50
N LEU A 113 -17.07 -0.80 5.74
CA LEU A 113 -17.18 -1.77 4.63
C LEU A 113 -18.30 -1.42 3.63
N ASP A 114 -19.29 -0.63 4.04
CA ASP A 114 -20.34 -0.11 3.15
C ASP A 114 -19.88 1.06 2.26
N GLY A 115 -18.63 1.51 2.44
CA GLY A 115 -18.01 2.60 1.68
C GLY A 115 -18.30 4.00 2.21
N THR A 116 -19.02 4.13 3.33
CA THR A 116 -19.17 5.43 4.02
C THR A 116 -17.91 5.80 4.78
N ILE A 117 -17.69 7.11 4.99
CA ILE A 117 -16.54 7.60 5.76
C ILE A 117 -16.78 7.28 7.24
N GLY A 118 -15.84 6.55 7.85
CA GLY A 118 -15.85 6.31 9.29
C GLY A 118 -15.07 7.34 10.08
N GLU A 119 -13.87 7.70 9.62
CA GLU A 119 -13.03 8.69 10.30
C GLU A 119 -12.17 9.46 9.30
N GLU A 120 -11.97 10.75 9.56
CA GLU A 120 -10.99 11.58 8.86
C GLU A 120 -9.97 12.11 9.86
N ILE A 121 -8.69 11.78 9.64
CA ILE A 121 -7.56 12.19 10.47
C ILE A 121 -6.73 13.19 9.67
N ILE A 122 -6.48 14.36 10.24
CA ILE A 122 -5.63 15.41 9.66
C ILE A 122 -4.23 15.31 10.26
N ASP A 123 -3.20 15.50 9.44
CA ASP A 123 -1.78 15.42 9.85
C ASP A 123 -1.39 14.07 10.50
N ASP A 124 -1.84 12.96 9.90
CA ASP A 124 -1.57 11.59 10.36
C ASP A 124 -0.10 11.19 10.22
N LYS A 125 0.70 11.48 11.24
CA LYS A 125 2.16 11.23 11.26
C LYS A 125 2.57 9.77 11.07
N ASN A 126 1.67 8.81 11.32
CA ASN A 126 2.02 7.40 11.47
C ASN A 126 1.37 6.47 10.44
N HIS A 127 0.62 6.99 9.45
CA HIS A 127 -0.15 6.17 8.51
C HIS A 127 -1.01 5.15 9.27
N THR A 128 -2.14 5.62 9.76
CA THR A 128 -3.00 4.91 10.68
C THR A 128 -4.16 4.28 9.93
N ILE A 129 -4.24 2.95 9.93
CA ILE A 129 -5.36 2.19 9.35
C ILE A 129 -6.16 1.54 10.47
N ASN A 130 -7.43 1.92 10.59
CA ASN A 130 -8.34 1.37 11.57
C ASN A 130 -9.05 0.12 11.03
N CYS A 131 -9.33 -0.83 11.92
CA CYS A 131 -10.08 -2.04 11.59
C CYS A 131 -11.21 -2.21 12.60
N TYR A 132 -12.43 -2.14 12.09
CA TYR A 132 -13.67 -2.24 12.86
C TYR A 132 -14.25 -3.65 12.76
N GLN A 133 -15.10 -4.04 13.72
CA GLN A 133 -15.97 -5.21 13.61
C GLN A 133 -16.99 -5.01 12.50
N ASP A 134 -17.56 -6.12 12.02
CA ASP A 134 -18.60 -6.14 10.99
C ASP A 134 -19.88 -5.37 11.40
N ASP A 135 -20.05 -5.07 12.69
CA ASP A 135 -21.12 -4.21 13.22
C ASP A 135 -20.88 -2.70 12.99
N PHE A 136 -19.72 -2.35 12.41
CA PHE A 136 -19.26 -1.02 12.06
C PHE A 136 -19.13 -0.03 13.23
N LYS A 137 -19.19 -0.50 14.48
CA LYS A 137 -19.16 0.34 15.69
C LYS A 137 -17.97 0.09 16.58
N THR A 138 -17.44 -1.12 16.59
CA THR A 138 -16.34 -1.48 17.50
C THR A 138 -15.00 -1.49 16.77
N LEU A 139 -14.11 -0.57 17.14
CA LEU A 139 -12.70 -0.60 16.71
C LEU A 139 -12.00 -1.80 17.36
N ILE A 140 -11.48 -2.73 16.56
CA ILE A 140 -10.78 -3.94 17.06
C ILE A 140 -9.29 -3.65 17.23
N TYR A 141 -8.69 -3.08 16.19
CA TYR A 141 -7.29 -2.72 16.19
C TYR A 141 -7.01 -1.60 15.20
N THR A 142 -5.90 -0.92 15.46
CA THR A 142 -5.32 0.11 14.61
C THR A 142 -3.92 -0.33 14.23
N ASN A 143 -3.60 -0.23 12.95
CA ASN A 143 -2.28 -0.52 12.43
C ASN A 143 -1.62 0.79 11.98
N GLU A 144 -0.41 1.03 12.46
CA GLU A 144 0.46 2.10 12.00
C GLU A 144 1.50 1.50 11.05
N TYR A 145 1.74 2.17 9.93
CA TYR A 145 2.64 1.69 8.90
C TYR A 145 3.75 2.71 8.62
N ASN A 146 4.91 2.22 8.21
CA ASN A 146 5.89 3.10 7.58
C ASN A 146 5.34 3.53 6.20
N PRO A 147 5.10 4.84 5.97
CA PRO A 147 4.41 5.30 4.77
C PRO A 147 5.19 5.06 3.47
N GLN A 148 6.52 4.98 3.55
CA GLN A 148 7.38 4.76 2.39
C GLN A 148 7.44 3.30 1.96
N THR A 149 7.35 2.37 2.91
CA THR A 149 7.54 0.93 2.66
C THR A 149 6.26 0.11 2.77
N GLY A 150 5.19 0.67 3.34
CA GLY A 150 3.94 -0.05 3.65
C GLY A 150 4.11 -1.16 4.69
N LYS A 151 5.22 -1.14 5.46
CA LYS A 151 5.51 -2.14 6.49
C LYS A 151 4.87 -1.73 7.81
N LEU A 152 4.20 -2.69 8.46
CA LEU A 152 3.59 -2.50 9.77
C LEU A 152 4.68 -2.14 10.79
N THR A 153 4.49 -1.05 11.53
CA THR A 153 5.42 -0.58 12.58
C THR A 153 4.84 -0.80 13.96
N LYS A 154 3.51 -0.63 14.10
CA LYS A 154 2.80 -0.84 15.35
C LYS A 154 1.37 -1.33 15.08
N GLN A 155 0.88 -2.18 15.97
CA GLN A 155 -0.53 -2.51 16.07
C GLN A 155 -1.01 -2.23 17.49
N THR A 156 -2.09 -1.48 17.62
CA THR A 156 -2.80 -1.25 18.89
C THR A 156 -4.10 -2.03 18.84
N GLN A 157 -4.38 -2.84 19.85
CA GLN A 157 -5.57 -3.67 19.94
C GLN A 157 -6.45 -3.18 21.10
N TYR A 158 -7.76 -3.15 20.87
CA TYR A 158 -8.73 -2.53 21.77
C TYR A 158 -9.76 -3.55 22.28
N ASN A 159 -10.18 -3.36 23.53
CA ASN A 159 -11.35 -4.01 24.09
C ASN A 159 -12.62 -3.46 23.42
N PRO A 160 -13.77 -4.15 23.51
CA PRO A 160 -15.03 -3.66 22.94
C PRO A 160 -15.48 -2.29 23.46
N ASP A 161 -15.03 -1.89 24.66
CA ASP A 161 -15.29 -0.57 25.25
C ASP A 161 -14.33 0.53 24.74
N GLY A 162 -13.42 0.20 23.82
CA GLY A 162 -12.45 1.12 23.23
C GLY A 162 -11.16 1.29 24.04
N THR A 163 -11.02 0.66 25.21
CA THR A 163 -9.76 0.71 25.97
C THR A 163 -8.67 -0.12 25.30
N VAL A 164 -7.43 0.37 25.28
CA VAL A 164 -6.30 -0.39 24.74
C VAL A 164 -6.01 -1.58 25.66
N PHE A 165 -5.95 -2.80 25.12
CA PHE A 165 -5.52 -3.98 25.88
C PHE A 165 -4.11 -4.44 25.51
N ASN A 166 -3.64 -4.13 24.29
CA ASN A 166 -2.35 -4.60 23.82
C ASN A 166 -1.76 -3.70 22.72
N GLU A 167 -0.46 -3.45 22.78
CA GLU A 167 0.32 -2.81 21.74
C GLU A 167 1.46 -3.73 21.29
N ILE A 168 1.60 -3.93 19.99
CA ILE A 168 2.63 -4.76 19.38
C ILE A 168 3.47 -3.89 18.46
N TYR A 169 4.77 -3.86 18.68
CA TYR A 169 5.73 -3.11 17.87
C TYR A 169 6.49 -4.06 16.98
N TYR A 170 6.75 -3.67 15.74
CA TYR A 170 7.36 -4.53 14.73
C TYR A 170 8.72 -4.00 14.27
N ASN A 171 9.63 -4.93 14.00
CA ASN A 171 10.89 -4.64 13.32
C ASN A 171 10.63 -4.47 11.81
N PRO A 172 11.54 -3.84 11.04
CA PRO A 172 11.41 -3.70 9.59
C PRO A 172 11.34 -5.02 8.81
N ASN A 173 11.70 -6.15 9.42
CA ASN A 173 11.56 -7.49 8.84
C ASN A 173 10.19 -8.15 9.16
N GLY A 174 9.30 -7.45 9.87
CA GLY A 174 7.98 -7.93 10.27
C GLY A 174 7.95 -8.77 11.55
N SER A 175 9.10 -9.06 12.16
CA SER A 175 9.14 -9.74 13.46
C SER A 175 8.66 -8.82 14.58
N ILE A 176 8.04 -9.40 15.61
CA ILE A 176 7.65 -8.66 16.81
C ILE A 176 8.93 -8.15 17.49
N LYS A 177 9.00 -6.83 17.65
CA LYS A 177 10.06 -6.13 18.38
C LYS A 177 9.76 -6.10 19.88
N ALA A 178 8.53 -5.76 20.24
CA ALA A 178 8.09 -5.64 21.62
C ALA A 178 6.57 -5.75 21.71
N THR A 179 6.08 -6.08 22.90
CA THR A 179 4.64 -6.11 23.20
C THR A 179 4.40 -5.46 24.56
N LYS A 180 3.39 -4.62 24.66
CA LYS A 180 2.96 -3.95 25.90
C LYS A 180 1.49 -4.25 26.13
N LYS A 181 1.18 -4.94 27.23
CA LYS A 181 -0.19 -5.23 27.67
C LYS A 181 -0.64 -4.22 28.72
N TYR A 182 -1.93 -3.94 28.75
CA TYR A 182 -2.57 -2.98 29.66
C TYR A 182 -3.63 -3.66 30.51
#